data_AF-A0A937Z9X5-F1
#
_entry.id   AF-A0A937Z9X5-F1
#
_cell.length_a   1.000
_cell.length_b   1.000
_cell.length_c   1.000
_cell.angle_alpha   90.00
_cell.angle_beta   90.00
_cell.angle_gamma   90.00
#
_symmetry.space_group_name_H-M   'P 1'
#
loop_
_entity.id
_entity.type
_entity.pdbx_description
1 polymer ?
#
loop_
_entity_poly.entity_id
_entity_poly.type
_entity_poly.pdbx_seq_one_letter_code
_entity_poly.pdbx_strand_id
1 'polypeptide(L)'
;MFAMLTAAVLSAAVGGCSSNAQLDGQIAAAAGVSSGPTVTFESIDGPPAEVFDRLVSAMADEAGTRQVAVVSRNARADYRVRGYLTAAVSRGQVSLAWVWDVYDANRRRVQRFGGEEAVGGNHRDGWSAADHAVLRRIARAGMERLDAFLRTPPRPAPSEPARTAVASAAGETPRTATLAARP
;
A
#
# COMPACT_ATOMS: atom_id res chain seq x y z
N MET A 1 7.71 29.79 -77.60
CA MET A 1 8.53 30.61 -76.68
C MET A 1 7.81 30.63 -75.34
N PHE A 2 8.33 29.92 -74.32
CA PHE A 2 8.08 29.98 -72.85
C PHE A 2 6.62 30.09 -72.33
N ALA A 3 6.15 29.52 -71.22
CA ALA A 3 6.58 28.62 -70.15
C ALA A 3 5.26 28.23 -69.43
N MET A 4 5.01 26.96 -69.10
CA MET A 4 5.15 26.39 -67.74
C MET A 4 4.57 27.28 -66.60
N LEU A 5 3.43 26.92 -65.99
CA LEU A 5 3.35 26.40 -64.61
C LEU A 5 1.91 26.21 -64.09
N THR A 6 1.74 25.05 -63.46
CA THR A 6 0.71 24.51 -62.55
C THR A 6 0.25 25.39 -61.40
N ALA A 7 -1.01 25.19 -60.92
CA ALA A 7 -1.29 24.96 -59.49
C ALA A 7 -2.73 24.46 -59.27
N ALA A 8 -2.85 23.27 -58.69
CA ALA A 8 -4.09 22.68 -58.18
C ALA A 8 -4.37 23.18 -56.76
N VAL A 9 -5.63 23.50 -56.49
CA VAL A 9 -6.15 23.94 -55.19
C VAL A 9 -6.88 22.75 -54.55
N LEU A 10 -6.45 22.28 -53.38
CA LEU A 10 -7.33 21.55 -52.46
C LEU A 10 -6.83 21.52 -51.00
N SER A 11 -7.58 22.26 -50.17
CA SER A 11 -8.05 21.92 -48.82
C SER A 11 -7.16 21.95 -47.56
N ALA A 12 -7.60 22.85 -46.66
CA ALA A 12 -7.86 22.69 -45.23
C ALA A 12 -6.76 22.11 -44.31
N ALA A 13 -6.06 23.01 -43.63
CA ALA A 13 -5.26 22.70 -42.44
C ALA A 13 -6.12 22.82 -41.16
N VAL A 14 -6.26 21.72 -40.42
CA VAL A 14 -6.65 21.75 -39.00
C VAL A 14 -5.36 21.95 -38.18
N GLY A 15 -5.34 23.00 -37.37
CA GLY A 15 -4.27 23.27 -36.42
C GLY A 15 -4.46 22.50 -35.12
N GLY A 16 -3.49 21.67 -34.78
CA GLY A 16 -3.21 21.19 -33.42
C GLY A 16 -1.70 21.07 -33.30
N CYS A 17 -1.07 21.85 -32.40
CA CYS A 17 0.38 21.87 -32.23
C CYS A 17 0.84 20.54 -31.61
N SER A 18 1.29 19.62 -32.47
CA SER A 18 2.15 18.50 -32.11
C SER A 18 3.55 19.05 -31.83
N SER A 19 3.96 19.09 -30.57
CA SER A 19 5.38 19.23 -30.24
C SER A 19 6.08 17.91 -30.54
N ASN A 20 6.65 17.80 -31.74
CA ASN A 20 7.67 16.80 -32.03
C ASN A 20 8.99 17.22 -31.36
N ALA A 21 9.32 16.58 -30.24
CA ALA A 21 10.71 16.39 -29.85
C ALA A 21 11.17 15.02 -30.35
N GLN A 22 12.19 15.08 -31.18
CA GLN A 22 12.85 14.01 -31.91
C GLN A 22 13.64 13.08 -30.97
N LEU A 23 13.41 11.78 -31.13
CA LEU A 23 14.27 10.61 -30.95
C LEU A 23 15.54 10.72 -30.08
N ASP A 24 15.60 9.95 -29.00
CA ASP A 24 16.65 8.93 -28.80
C ASP A 24 16.16 7.85 -27.82
N GLY A 25 16.59 6.61 -28.04
CA GLY A 25 16.07 5.41 -27.37
C GLY A 25 16.12 5.45 -25.85
N GLN A 26 14.96 5.65 -25.24
CA GLN A 26 14.62 5.13 -23.93
C GLN A 26 13.12 4.90 -23.91
N ILE A 27 12.72 3.64 -23.79
CA ILE A 27 11.44 3.25 -23.21
C ILE A 27 11.41 3.73 -21.74
N ALA A 28 11.34 5.05 -21.55
CA ALA A 28 10.93 5.65 -20.31
C ALA A 28 9.47 5.24 -20.14
N ALA A 29 9.25 4.33 -19.20
CA ALA A 29 7.92 3.94 -18.75
C ALA A 29 7.07 5.20 -18.66
N ALA A 30 5.99 5.26 -19.42
CA ALA A 30 4.85 6.10 -19.09
C ALA A 30 4.22 5.51 -17.81
N ALA A 31 4.94 5.62 -16.70
CA ALA A 31 4.29 5.76 -15.41
C ALA A 31 3.52 7.07 -15.55
N GLY A 32 2.21 6.98 -15.73
CA GLY A 32 1.34 8.11 -15.44
C GLY A 32 1.81 8.64 -14.10
N VAL A 33 2.30 9.88 -14.08
CA VAL A 33 2.87 10.54 -12.91
C VAL A 33 1.71 10.74 -11.93
N SER A 34 1.38 9.67 -11.23
CA SER A 34 0.69 9.73 -9.97
C SER A 34 1.61 10.57 -9.09
N SER A 35 1.22 11.83 -8.90
CA SER A 35 2.02 12.83 -8.15
C SER A 35 2.00 12.55 -6.63
N GLY A 36 1.71 11.31 -6.25
CA GLY A 36 1.54 10.84 -4.89
C GLY A 36 2.66 9.88 -4.48
N PRO A 37 2.66 9.46 -3.21
CA PRO A 37 3.68 8.56 -2.69
C PRO A 37 3.66 7.21 -3.42
N THR A 38 4.84 6.67 -3.66
CA THR A 38 5.04 5.35 -4.27
C THR A 38 4.88 4.23 -3.25
N VAL A 39 4.28 3.13 -3.68
CA VAL A 39 4.06 1.96 -2.84
C VAL A 39 4.67 0.73 -3.47
N THR A 40 5.22 -0.17 -2.66
CA THR A 40 5.57 -1.51 -3.11
C THR A 40 5.03 -2.59 -2.19
N PHE A 41 4.59 -3.70 -2.77
CA PHE A 41 4.15 -4.89 -2.02
C PHE A 41 5.35 -5.81 -1.81
N GLU A 42 5.80 -5.91 -0.56
CA GLU A 42 7.03 -6.62 -0.17
C GLU A 42 6.81 -8.10 0.11
N SER A 43 5.70 -8.47 0.73
CA SER A 43 5.30 -9.87 0.93
C SER A 43 3.78 -9.98 1.06
N ILE A 44 3.26 -11.17 0.76
CA ILE A 44 1.91 -11.58 1.14
C ILE A 44 2.02 -13.01 1.63
N ASP A 45 1.80 -13.19 2.92
CA ASP A 45 2.05 -14.44 3.63
C ASP A 45 0.71 -15.11 3.99
N GLY A 46 0.65 -16.44 3.87
CA GLY A 46 -0.53 -17.24 4.24
C GLY A 46 -1.30 -17.93 3.10
N PRO A 47 -1.69 -17.24 1.99
CA PRO A 47 -2.43 -17.91 0.93
C PRO A 47 -1.55 -18.91 0.16
N PRO A 48 -2.11 -20.05 -0.29
CA PRO A 48 -1.46 -20.94 -1.25
C PRO A 48 -1.13 -20.20 -2.55
N ALA A 49 -0.15 -20.70 -3.31
CA ALA A 49 0.35 -20.03 -4.52
C ALA A 49 -0.78 -19.61 -5.49
N GLU A 50 -1.73 -20.50 -5.76
CA GLU A 50 -2.85 -20.22 -6.66
C GLU A 50 -3.76 -19.08 -6.17
N VAL A 51 -3.98 -18.99 -4.86
CA VAL A 51 -4.81 -17.94 -4.24
C VAL A 51 -4.01 -16.62 -4.23
N PHE A 52 -2.72 -16.70 -3.95
CA PHE A 52 -1.80 -15.57 -3.99
C PHE A 52 -1.80 -14.91 -5.38
N ASP A 53 -1.64 -15.69 -6.45
CA ASP A 53 -1.57 -15.15 -7.82
C ASP A 53 -2.87 -14.43 -8.22
N ARG A 54 -4.02 -15.02 -7.89
CA ARG A 54 -5.33 -14.39 -8.12
C ARG A 54 -5.51 -13.11 -7.30
N LEU A 55 -5.07 -13.09 -6.05
CA LEU A 55 -5.13 -11.91 -5.19
C LEU A 55 -4.24 -10.78 -5.72
N VAL A 56 -3.01 -11.09 -6.12
CA VAL A 56 -2.07 -10.11 -6.69
C VAL A 56 -2.62 -9.52 -7.97
N SER A 57 -3.20 -10.35 -8.85
CA SER A 57 -3.88 -9.89 -10.07
C SER A 57 -5.02 -8.90 -9.73
N ALA A 58 -5.92 -9.29 -8.81
CA ALA A 58 -7.01 -8.43 -8.39
C ALA A 58 -6.54 -7.11 -7.75
N MET A 59 -5.45 -7.13 -6.98
CA MET A 59 -4.88 -5.89 -6.42
C MET A 59 -4.25 -5.00 -7.48
N ALA A 60 -3.63 -5.56 -8.52
CA ALA A 60 -3.07 -4.79 -9.62
C ALA A 60 -4.17 -4.03 -10.38
N ASP A 61 -5.32 -4.68 -10.63
CA ASP A 61 -6.49 -4.05 -11.25
C ASP A 61 -7.05 -2.91 -10.40
N GLU A 62 -7.19 -3.14 -9.08
CA GLU A 62 -7.70 -2.14 -8.14
C GLU A 62 -6.72 -0.97 -7.94
N ALA A 63 -5.40 -1.22 -8.03
CA ALA A 63 -4.36 -0.20 -8.02
C ALA A 63 -4.41 0.70 -9.27
N GLY A 64 -4.56 0.10 -10.45
CA GLY A 64 -4.73 0.84 -11.71
C GLY A 64 -5.98 1.74 -11.67
N THR A 65 -7.09 1.20 -11.16
CA THR A 65 -8.37 1.93 -11.03
C THR A 65 -8.26 3.16 -10.12
N ARG A 66 -7.45 3.08 -9.05
CA ARG A 66 -7.25 4.18 -8.08
C ARG A 66 -6.04 5.06 -8.39
N GLN A 67 -5.30 4.77 -9.46
CA GLN A 67 -4.06 5.46 -9.81
C GLN A 67 -3.01 5.41 -8.68
N VAL A 68 -2.96 4.30 -7.93
CA VAL A 68 -1.93 4.08 -6.91
C VAL A 68 -0.61 3.76 -7.59
N ALA A 69 0.44 4.51 -7.24
CA ALA A 69 1.79 4.38 -7.80
C ALA A 69 2.49 3.12 -7.28
N VAL A 70 2.16 1.94 -7.83
CA VAL A 70 2.81 0.68 -7.43
C VAL A 70 4.11 0.49 -8.21
N VAL A 71 5.23 0.41 -7.50
CA VAL A 71 6.55 0.16 -8.07
C VAL A 71 7.02 -1.27 -7.80
N SER A 72 7.95 -1.76 -8.61
CA SER A 72 8.56 -3.09 -8.46
C SER A 72 9.10 -3.31 -7.05
N ARG A 73 9.05 -4.56 -6.56
CA ARG A 73 9.48 -4.94 -5.19
C ARG A 73 10.89 -4.48 -4.81
N ASN A 74 11.78 -4.43 -5.79
CA ASN A 74 13.19 -4.05 -5.62
C ASN A 74 13.44 -2.54 -5.77
N ALA A 75 12.43 -1.76 -6.18
CA ALA A 75 12.55 -0.32 -6.32
C ALA A 75 12.53 0.38 -4.95
N ARG A 76 13.01 1.62 -4.91
CA ARG A 76 12.76 2.50 -3.78
C ARG A 76 11.30 2.96 -3.85
N ALA A 77 10.57 2.75 -2.76
CA ALA A 77 9.19 3.18 -2.59
C ALA A 77 9.09 3.99 -1.28
N ASP A 78 8.21 4.97 -1.25
CA ASP A 78 7.91 5.77 -0.04
C ASP A 78 7.29 4.91 1.05
N TYR A 79 6.44 3.96 0.64
CA TYR A 79 5.81 2.98 1.51
C TYR A 79 6.00 1.54 1.03
N ARG A 80 6.13 0.64 2.01
CA ARG A 80 6.26 -0.80 1.80
C ARG A 80 5.11 -1.51 2.49
N VAL A 81 4.41 -2.39 1.79
CA VAL A 81 3.23 -3.10 2.31
C VAL A 81 3.56 -4.58 2.47
N ARG A 82 3.22 -5.13 3.63
CA ARG A 82 3.26 -6.57 3.91
C ARG A 82 1.85 -7.08 4.22
N GLY A 83 1.42 -8.08 3.47
CA GLY A 83 0.11 -8.70 3.59
C GLY A 83 0.13 -10.00 4.37
N TYR A 84 -0.93 -10.26 5.14
CA TYR A 84 -1.14 -11.50 5.86
C TYR A 84 -2.59 -11.94 5.66
N LEU A 85 -2.82 -13.15 5.16
CA LEU A 85 -4.16 -13.70 5.00
C LEU A 85 -4.25 -15.06 5.66
N THR A 86 -5.40 -15.33 6.28
CA THR A 86 -5.71 -16.63 6.88
C THR A 86 -7.11 -17.05 6.48
N ALA A 87 -7.29 -18.33 6.20
CA ALA A 87 -8.60 -18.93 6.01
C ALA A 87 -8.91 -19.89 7.16
N ALA A 88 -10.04 -19.70 7.83
CA ALA A 88 -10.50 -20.54 8.93
C ALA A 88 -11.90 -21.08 8.63
N VAL A 89 -12.13 -22.37 8.90
CA VAL A 89 -13.45 -22.99 8.77
C VAL A 89 -14.04 -23.16 10.16
N SER A 90 -15.22 -22.60 10.42
CA SER A 90 -15.93 -22.70 11.69
C SER A 90 -17.41 -22.92 11.44
N ARG A 91 -17.97 -24.01 12.00
CA ARG A 91 -19.41 -24.35 11.93
C ARG A 91 -20.02 -24.27 10.51
N GLY A 92 -19.27 -24.67 9.48
CA GLY A 92 -19.74 -24.64 8.09
C GLY A 92 -19.70 -23.25 7.44
N GLN A 93 -19.03 -22.29 8.06
CA GLN A 93 -18.71 -20.98 7.48
C GLN A 93 -17.19 -20.86 7.36
N VAL A 94 -16.71 -20.33 6.24
CA VAL A 94 -15.31 -19.95 6.07
C VAL A 94 -15.15 -18.47 6.37
N SER A 95 -14.12 -18.14 7.12
CA SER A 95 -13.68 -16.78 7.40
C SER A 95 -12.30 -16.56 6.79
N LEU A 96 -12.20 -15.57 5.90
CA LEU A 96 -10.96 -15.11 5.33
C LEU A 96 -10.57 -13.78 6.00
N ALA A 97 -9.77 -13.87 7.05
CA ALA A 97 -9.21 -12.69 7.70
C ALA A 97 -7.96 -12.23 6.95
N TRP A 98 -7.80 -10.92 6.82
CA TRP A 98 -6.69 -10.31 6.11
C TRP A 98 -6.18 -9.06 6.84
N VAL A 99 -4.89 -8.81 6.68
CA VAL A 99 -4.18 -7.66 7.26
C VAL A 99 -3.17 -7.15 6.23
N TRP A 100 -3.05 -5.84 6.15
CA TRP A 100 -1.99 -5.13 5.45
C TRP A 100 -1.28 -4.20 6.43
N ASP A 101 0.00 -4.47 6.67
CA ASP A 101 0.88 -3.60 7.44
C ASP A 101 1.65 -2.68 6.47
N VAL A 102 1.59 -1.37 6.68
CA VAL A 102 2.29 -0.35 5.90
C VAL A 102 3.48 0.17 6.68
N TYR A 103 4.65 0.16 6.04
CA TYR A 103 5.91 0.62 6.57
C TYR A 103 6.42 1.83 5.79
N ASP A 104 7.03 2.79 6.48
CA ASP A 104 7.72 3.92 5.84
C ASP A 104 9.10 3.51 5.28
N ALA A 105 9.80 4.49 4.69
CA ALA A 105 11.17 4.31 4.19
C ALA A 105 12.17 3.87 5.28
N ASN A 106 11.91 4.14 6.56
CA ASN A 106 12.72 3.74 7.71
C ASN A 106 12.35 2.35 8.26
N ARG A 107 11.47 1.61 7.56
CA ARG A 107 10.93 0.31 7.99
C ARG A 107 10.17 0.37 9.32
N ARG A 108 9.61 1.54 9.66
CA ARG A 108 8.70 1.68 10.81
C ARG A 108 7.27 1.44 10.33
N ARG A 109 6.53 0.58 11.03
CA ARG A 109 5.11 0.38 10.72
C ARG A 109 4.34 1.65 11.07
N VAL A 110 3.78 2.30 10.06
CA VAL A 110 3.03 3.56 10.18
C VAL A 110 1.52 3.34 10.16
N GLN A 111 1.05 2.25 9.56
CA GLN A 111 -0.35 1.91 9.53
C GLN A 111 -0.54 0.39 9.51
N ARG A 112 -1.65 -0.07 10.10
CA ARG A 112 -2.18 -1.41 9.91
C ARG A 112 -3.65 -1.29 9.55
N PHE A 113 -4.09 -1.99 8.51
CA PHE A 113 -5.50 -2.17 8.22
C PHE A 113 -5.81 -3.64 8.02
N GLY A 114 -7.03 -4.04 8.32
CA GLY A 114 -7.47 -5.42 8.25
C GLY A 114 -8.97 -5.52 8.08
N GLY A 115 -9.42 -6.74 7.82
CA GLY A 115 -10.82 -7.07 7.69
C GLY A 115 -11.01 -8.56 7.59
N GLU A 116 -12.26 -8.96 7.42
CA GLU A 116 -12.67 -10.35 7.37
C GLU A 116 -13.78 -10.49 6.32
N GLU A 117 -13.67 -11.52 5.48
CA GLU A 117 -14.70 -11.91 4.54
C GLU A 117 -15.26 -13.28 4.97
N ALA A 118 -16.54 -13.30 5.32
CA ALA A 118 -17.25 -14.54 5.60
C ALA A 118 -17.85 -15.12 4.32
N VAL A 119 -17.66 -16.42 4.12
CA VAL A 119 -18.23 -17.18 3.01
C VAL A 119 -18.99 -18.36 3.59
N GLY A 120 -20.30 -18.39 3.35
CA GLY A 120 -21.13 -19.55 3.69
C GLY A 120 -20.94 -20.68 2.69
N GLY A 121 -21.13 -21.93 3.13
CA GLY A 121 -21.13 -23.09 2.24
C GLY A 121 -20.33 -24.26 2.80
N ASN A 122 -20.49 -25.43 2.18
CA ASN A 122 -19.89 -26.67 2.69
C ASN A 122 -18.44 -26.85 2.22
N HIS A 123 -17.58 -25.88 2.53
CA HIS A 123 -16.16 -25.91 2.21
C HIS A 123 -15.40 -26.79 3.22
N ARG A 124 -14.69 -27.79 2.71
CA ARG A 124 -13.82 -28.65 3.53
C ARG A 124 -12.44 -28.04 3.78
N ASP A 125 -12.01 -27.16 2.89
CA ASP A 125 -10.78 -26.39 2.99
C ASP A 125 -11.12 -24.90 2.97
N GLY A 126 -10.53 -24.12 3.89
CA GLY A 126 -10.78 -22.69 3.99
C GLY A 126 -10.37 -21.93 2.73
N TRP A 127 -9.29 -22.35 2.05
CA TRP A 127 -8.85 -21.67 0.83
C TRP A 127 -9.72 -21.98 -0.39
N SER A 128 -10.50 -23.07 -0.36
CA SER A 128 -11.47 -23.37 -1.42
C SER A 128 -12.62 -22.35 -1.50
N ALA A 129 -12.87 -21.58 -0.43
CA ALA A 129 -13.84 -20.49 -0.42
C ALA A 129 -13.27 -19.17 -0.98
N ALA A 130 -11.97 -19.10 -1.22
CA ALA A 130 -11.27 -17.92 -1.76
C ALA A 130 -11.46 -17.81 -3.28
N ASP A 131 -12.71 -17.68 -3.72
CA ASP A 131 -13.04 -17.49 -5.13
C ASP A 131 -12.64 -16.09 -5.65
N HIS A 132 -12.75 -15.88 -6.96
CA HIS A 132 -12.42 -14.58 -7.57
C HIS A 132 -13.24 -13.42 -6.99
N ALA A 133 -14.50 -13.64 -6.62
CA ALA A 133 -15.34 -12.57 -6.11
C ALA A 133 -14.93 -12.16 -4.69
N VAL A 134 -14.62 -13.13 -3.83
CA VAL A 134 -14.11 -12.91 -2.47
C VAL A 134 -12.76 -12.22 -2.52
N LEU A 135 -11.81 -12.72 -3.31
CA LEU A 135 -10.47 -12.13 -3.42
C LEU A 135 -10.52 -10.71 -3.97
N ARG A 136 -11.40 -10.44 -4.93
CA ARG A 136 -11.63 -9.08 -5.44
C ARG A 136 -12.19 -8.15 -4.37
N ARG A 137 -13.09 -8.62 -3.49
CA ARG A 137 -13.57 -7.81 -2.35
C ARG A 137 -12.43 -7.49 -1.39
N ILE A 138 -11.58 -8.45 -1.04
CA ILE A 138 -10.40 -8.24 -0.19
C ILE A 138 -9.44 -7.23 -0.85
N ALA A 139 -9.11 -7.42 -2.13
CA ALA A 139 -8.23 -6.53 -2.88
C ALA A 139 -8.77 -5.09 -2.92
N ARG A 140 -10.05 -4.94 -3.29
CA ARG A 140 -10.75 -3.66 -3.31
C ARG A 140 -10.70 -2.98 -1.94
N ALA A 141 -11.08 -3.70 -0.89
CA ALA A 141 -11.14 -3.16 0.46
C ALA A 141 -9.75 -2.77 1.00
N GLY A 142 -8.70 -3.53 0.65
CA GLY A 142 -7.31 -3.20 0.97
C GLY A 142 -6.84 -1.96 0.22
N MET A 143 -7.07 -1.89 -1.09
CA MET A 143 -6.65 -0.78 -1.93
C MET A 143 -7.39 0.53 -1.64
N GLU A 144 -8.67 0.47 -1.25
CA GLU A 144 -9.43 1.64 -0.78
C GLU A 144 -8.82 2.24 0.48
N ARG A 145 -8.47 1.39 1.47
CA ARG A 145 -7.83 1.86 2.70
C ARG A 145 -6.41 2.36 2.44
N LEU A 146 -5.68 1.73 1.53
CA LEU A 146 -4.36 2.18 1.12
C LEU A 146 -4.42 3.55 0.43
N ASP A 147 -5.31 3.74 -0.55
CA ASP A 147 -5.50 5.03 -1.23
C ASP A 147 -5.89 6.13 -0.24
N ALA A 148 -6.82 5.85 0.68
CA ALA A 148 -7.19 6.78 1.74
C ALA A 148 -5.99 7.19 2.62
N PHE A 149 -5.16 6.21 2.99
CA PHE A 149 -3.92 6.46 3.73
C PHE A 149 -2.93 7.33 2.93
N LEU A 150 -2.73 7.04 1.64
CA LEU A 150 -1.79 7.79 0.80
C LEU A 150 -2.21 9.24 0.57
N ARG A 151 -3.52 9.53 0.59
CA ARG A 151 -4.04 10.91 0.50
C ARG A 151 -3.82 11.71 1.79
N THR A 152 -3.77 11.04 2.94
CA THR A 152 -3.57 11.68 4.26
C THR A 152 -2.57 10.88 5.11
N PRO A 153 -1.28 10.85 4.72
CA PRO A 153 -0.30 10.11 5.48
C PRO A 153 -0.10 10.76 6.86
N PRO A 154 0.01 9.96 7.94
CA PRO A 154 0.31 10.49 9.25
C PRO A 154 1.65 11.24 9.18
N ARG A 155 1.64 12.52 9.54
CA ARG A 155 2.86 13.31 9.62
C ARG A 155 3.78 12.65 10.65
N PRO A 156 5.04 12.33 10.32
CA PRO A 156 5.98 11.86 11.33
C PRO A 156 6.01 12.90 12.44
N ALA A 157 5.72 12.46 13.67
CA ALA A 157 5.80 13.34 14.84
C ALA A 157 7.18 14.01 14.83
N PRO A 158 7.28 15.34 15.06
CA PRO A 158 8.56 15.97 15.26
C PRO A 158 9.29 15.18 16.34
N SER A 159 10.54 14.80 16.08
CA SER A 159 11.41 14.21 17.09
C SER A 159 11.57 15.24 18.21
N GLU A 160 10.67 15.26 19.19
CA GLU A 160 10.93 15.99 20.43
C GLU A 160 12.21 15.36 21.00
N PRO A 161 13.32 16.11 21.13
CA PRO A 161 14.48 15.59 21.83
C PRO A 161 13.99 15.18 23.21
N ALA A 162 14.23 13.91 23.57
CA ALA A 162 13.84 13.35 24.85
C ALA A 162 14.19 14.35 25.95
N ARG A 163 13.19 15.07 26.47
CA ARG A 163 13.36 15.88 27.67
C ARG A 163 13.71 14.87 28.73
N THR A 164 14.99 14.83 29.08
CA THR A 164 15.51 14.08 30.21
C THR A 164 14.56 14.35 31.36
N ALA A 165 13.78 13.33 31.74
CA ALA A 165 12.94 13.41 32.91
C ALA A 165 13.90 13.55 34.10
N VAL A 166 14.17 14.79 34.49
CA VAL A 166 14.86 15.09 35.72
C VAL A 166 13.90 14.64 36.81
N ALA A 167 14.25 13.53 37.45
CA ALA A 167 13.50 12.98 38.55
C ALA A 167 13.38 14.04 39.65
N SER A 168 12.19 14.62 39.81
CA SER A 168 11.83 15.27 41.06
C SER A 168 11.62 14.19 42.12
N ALA A 169 12.72 13.71 42.69
CA ALA A 169 12.69 13.04 43.98
C ALA A 169 12.52 14.11 45.06
N ALA A 170 11.30 14.63 45.18
CA ALA A 170 10.88 15.45 46.31
C ALA A 170 10.45 14.53 47.45
N GLY A 171 11.35 14.39 48.43
CA GLY A 171 11.01 14.27 49.85
C GLY A 171 10.41 12.95 50.34
N GLU A 172 11.25 12.08 50.90
CA GLU A 172 10.83 11.29 52.06
C GLU A 172 12.01 11.03 52.99
N THR A 173 11.98 11.65 54.17
CA THR A 173 12.94 11.44 55.26
C THR A 173 12.63 10.11 55.94
N PRO A 174 13.56 9.15 56.05
CA PRO A 174 13.29 7.93 56.80
C PRO A 174 13.39 8.22 58.30
N ARG A 175 12.27 8.05 59.01
CA ARG A 175 12.24 7.94 60.47
C ARG A 175 13.18 6.81 60.91
N THR A 176 14.18 7.16 61.70
CA THR A 176 15.11 6.24 62.34
C THR A 176 14.35 5.32 63.29
N ALA A 177 14.20 4.04 62.91
CA ALA A 177 13.81 2.99 63.84
C ALA A 177 15.07 2.19 64.21
N THR A 178 15.74 2.58 65.30
CA THR A 178 16.79 1.75 65.91
C THR A 178 16.15 0.87 66.98
N LEU A 179 16.02 -0.40 66.62
CA LEU A 179 15.83 -1.55 67.50
C LEU A 179 17.06 -1.67 68.41
N ALA A 180 16.92 -1.45 69.72
CA ALA A 180 17.93 -1.82 70.70
C ALA A 180 17.39 -2.98 71.55
N ALA A 181 18.03 -4.14 71.37
CA ALA A 181 17.81 -5.35 72.14
C ALA A 181 18.32 -5.18 73.59
N ARG A 182 17.58 -5.78 74.51
CA ARG A 182 17.91 -5.99 75.93
C ARG A 182 18.98 -7.08 76.09
N PRO A 183 19.70 -7.17 77.22
CA PRO A 183 19.14 -7.71 78.48
C PRO A 183 18.80 -6.66 79.55
#